data_AF-A0AAN6GVA9-F1
#
_entry.id   AF-A0AAN6GVA9-F1
#
_cell.length_a   1.000
_cell.length_b   1.000
_cell.length_c   1.000
_cell.angle_alpha   90.00
_cell.angle_beta   90.00
_cell.angle_gamma   90.00
#
_symmetry.space_group_name_H-M   'P 1'
#
loop_
_entity.id
_entity.type
_entity.pdbx_description
1 polymer ?
#
loop_
_entity_poly.entity_id
_entity_poly.type
_entity_poly.pdbx_seq_one_letter_code
_entity_poly.pdbx_strand_id
1 'polypeptide(L)'
;MRAPAQTFLVLSAFVAVAQGERFGDRFCKDNLCVSAVYDDQALTVKYTAAYSGEIGWVGFGQGAHMAGANMMVGWPTSDGQVVLSQRTSSLHGEPTSGNVNALPFYPDMSTSMLTADPTVAVFSWTFPVEASFASARTPHIWALSSISPHSNNPNARLRPHDHRKGVITLDFTKPVSGAHPTSHNSSSKIPDADGPAKSLAANTSIQDVAPTKSAEIPRPGQANLSNVDPKSIHPAADRNLSDHSVRLLLAHMICMSIAWMGLMAAGILVGRFRVFLPDKWINIHRTLQTSALILTLFGFACAFEAVHSMRFAHFVGTHGKLGLVMIILVMIQASMGQLSIFLFRSKGTRLVNYGHLLLGIVLFFVLSLWQIRSGFHAWAWKAPSWIPDIFFPVWFSIIAVLFFGGLALLPQERRSVMARRKPEQPDLGSQSWHDDRLQM
;
A
#
# COMPACT_ATOMS: atom_id res chain seq x y z
N MET A 1 16.46 -23.78 -85.30
CA MET A 1 15.77 -23.50 -84.02
C MET A 1 16.75 -23.70 -82.87
N ARG A 2 17.34 -22.63 -82.35
CA ARG A 2 18.10 -22.60 -81.09
C ARG A 2 17.73 -21.30 -80.39
N ALA A 3 16.99 -21.40 -79.29
CA ALA A 3 16.68 -20.28 -78.41
C ALA A 3 17.75 -20.18 -77.29
N PRO A 4 18.06 -18.98 -76.79
CA PRO A 4 19.12 -18.77 -75.81
C PRO A 4 18.65 -19.07 -74.38
N ALA A 5 19.56 -19.63 -73.58
CA ALA A 5 19.37 -19.85 -72.15
C ALA A 5 19.43 -18.51 -71.41
N GLN A 6 18.35 -18.16 -70.71
CA GLN A 6 18.32 -17.06 -69.75
C GLN A 6 18.73 -17.60 -68.38
N THR A 7 19.87 -17.10 -67.89
CA THR A 7 20.41 -17.39 -66.55
C THR A 7 19.58 -16.65 -65.51
N PHE A 8 18.79 -17.36 -64.71
CA PHE A 8 18.16 -16.82 -63.50
C PHE A 8 19.16 -16.88 -62.34
N LEU A 9 19.59 -15.71 -61.87
CA LEU A 9 20.42 -15.53 -60.69
C LEU A 9 19.49 -15.49 -59.47
N VAL A 10 19.43 -16.58 -58.70
CA VAL A 10 18.69 -16.64 -57.44
C VAL A 10 19.54 -15.98 -56.35
N LEU A 11 19.16 -14.76 -55.95
CA LEU A 11 19.70 -14.12 -54.75
C LEU A 11 19.06 -14.78 -53.52
N SER A 12 19.78 -15.72 -52.90
CA SER A 12 19.43 -16.25 -51.58
C SER A 12 19.80 -15.21 -50.52
N ALA A 13 18.85 -14.38 -50.12
CA ALA A 13 18.99 -13.55 -48.93
C ALA A 13 18.96 -14.47 -47.69
N PHE A 14 20.14 -14.70 -47.09
CA PHE A 14 20.22 -15.22 -45.73
C PHE A 14 19.66 -14.15 -44.78
N VAL A 15 18.41 -14.30 -44.35
CA VAL A 15 17.91 -13.58 -43.17
C VAL A 15 18.64 -14.18 -41.97
N ALA A 16 19.67 -13.50 -41.49
CA ALA A 16 20.18 -13.74 -40.15
C ALA A 16 19.03 -13.43 -39.18
N VAL A 17 18.43 -14.46 -38.58
CA VAL A 17 17.51 -14.28 -37.46
C VAL A 17 18.37 -13.74 -36.31
N ALA A 18 18.30 -12.43 -36.08
CA ALA A 18 18.92 -11.80 -34.93
C ALA A 18 18.30 -12.45 -33.68
N GLN A 19 19.10 -13.24 -32.94
CA GLN A 19 18.71 -13.68 -31.62
C GLN A 19 18.61 -12.42 -30.75
N GLY A 20 17.41 -12.13 -30.21
CA GLY A 20 17.22 -11.01 -29.29
C GLY A 20 18.21 -11.09 -28.13
N GLU A 21 18.74 -9.94 -27.70
CA GLU A 21 19.58 -9.89 -26.52
C GLU A 21 18.73 -10.22 -25.30
N ARG A 22 19.10 -11.28 -24.58
CA ARG A 22 18.43 -11.65 -23.34
C ARG A 22 19.14 -11.03 -22.17
N PHE A 23 18.37 -10.50 -21.25
CA PHE A 23 18.88 -9.88 -20.03
C PHE A 23 18.34 -10.61 -18.82
N GLY A 24 18.98 -10.50 -17.66
CA GLY A 24 18.52 -11.27 -16.52
C GLY A 24 19.37 -11.16 -15.29
N ASP A 25 18.76 -11.54 -14.18
CA ASP A 25 19.40 -11.53 -12.88
C ASP A 25 18.96 -12.76 -12.07
N ARG A 26 19.66 -13.00 -10.97
CA ARG A 26 19.33 -14.07 -10.03
C ARG A 26 19.30 -13.55 -8.61
N PHE A 27 18.31 -13.99 -7.87
CA PHE A 27 18.17 -13.75 -6.45
C PHE A 27 18.17 -15.07 -5.69
N CYS A 28 18.92 -15.15 -4.59
CA CYS A 28 18.90 -16.32 -3.69
C CYS A 28 18.83 -15.84 -2.25
N LYS A 29 17.84 -16.30 -1.49
CA LYS A 29 17.69 -16.02 -0.06
C LYS A 29 16.73 -17.01 0.59
N ASP A 30 17.01 -17.39 1.84
CA ASP A 30 16.12 -18.24 2.65
C ASP A 30 15.66 -19.51 1.89
N ASN A 31 16.62 -20.21 1.27
CA ASN A 31 16.44 -21.39 0.42
C ASN A 31 15.63 -21.20 -0.86
N LEU A 32 15.14 -20.00 -1.16
CA LEU A 32 14.55 -19.66 -2.44
C LEU A 32 15.60 -19.06 -3.36
N CYS A 33 15.81 -19.67 -4.52
CA CYS A 33 16.59 -19.10 -5.62
C CYS A 33 15.68 -18.87 -6.83
N VAL A 34 15.60 -17.63 -7.30
CA VAL A 34 14.82 -17.24 -8.49
C VAL A 34 15.77 -16.67 -9.54
N SER A 35 15.77 -17.28 -10.72
CA SER A 35 16.37 -16.70 -11.93
C SER A 35 15.27 -16.08 -12.77
N ALA A 36 15.54 -14.90 -13.32
CA ALA A 36 14.63 -14.18 -14.21
C ALA A 36 15.37 -13.79 -15.49
N VAL A 37 14.81 -14.15 -16.64
CA VAL A 37 15.36 -13.85 -17.97
C VAL A 37 14.32 -13.03 -18.74
N TYR A 38 14.64 -11.77 -18.99
CA TYR A 38 13.89 -10.84 -19.82
C TYR A 38 14.29 -10.98 -21.29
N ASP A 39 13.28 -11.10 -22.15
CA ASP A 39 13.40 -11.11 -23.61
C ASP A 39 12.77 -9.81 -24.15
N ASP A 40 13.62 -8.95 -24.70
CA ASP A 40 13.24 -7.59 -25.12
C ASP A 40 12.41 -7.57 -26.40
N GLN A 41 12.60 -8.54 -27.28
CA GLN A 41 11.80 -8.72 -28.50
C GLN A 41 10.43 -9.31 -28.19
N ALA A 42 10.38 -10.34 -27.33
CA ALA A 42 9.12 -10.97 -26.96
C ALA A 42 8.33 -10.18 -25.91
N LEU A 43 8.95 -9.20 -25.25
CA LEU A 43 8.40 -8.46 -24.11
C LEU A 43 7.87 -9.40 -23.03
N THR A 44 8.71 -10.37 -22.64
CA THR A 44 8.38 -11.35 -21.62
C THR A 44 9.51 -11.52 -20.61
N VAL A 45 9.18 -12.00 -19.42
CA VAL A 45 10.16 -12.44 -18.43
C VAL A 45 9.86 -13.88 -18.05
N LYS A 46 10.81 -14.78 -18.34
CA LYS A 46 10.79 -16.18 -17.87
C LYS A 46 11.43 -16.25 -16.49
N TYR A 47 10.70 -16.79 -15.53
CA TYR A 47 11.17 -17.04 -14.18
C TYR A 47 11.35 -18.54 -13.96
N THR A 48 12.36 -18.88 -13.18
CA THR A 48 12.58 -20.22 -12.64
C THR A 48 12.95 -20.07 -11.16
N ALA A 49 12.05 -20.54 -10.29
CA ALA A 49 12.23 -20.56 -8.85
C ALA A 49 12.54 -21.99 -8.40
N ALA A 50 13.65 -22.19 -7.70
CA ALA A 50 13.97 -23.41 -6.99
C ALA A 50 13.93 -23.12 -5.49
N TYR A 51 13.23 -23.96 -4.73
CA TYR A 51 13.20 -23.87 -3.27
C TYR A 51 13.55 -25.21 -2.64
N SER A 52 14.32 -25.20 -1.55
CA SER A 52 14.68 -26.37 -0.76
C SER A 52 14.24 -26.25 0.71
N GLY A 53 13.48 -27.21 1.22
CA GLY A 53 13.03 -27.29 2.62
C GLY A 53 11.60 -27.79 2.75
N GLU A 54 10.96 -27.53 3.89
CA GLU A 54 9.52 -27.77 4.04
C GLU A 54 8.75 -26.73 3.21
N ILE A 55 7.96 -27.20 2.25
CA ILE A 55 7.25 -26.35 1.27
C ILE A 55 5.75 -26.42 1.52
N GLY A 56 5.19 -25.32 2.02
CA GLY A 56 3.76 -25.08 1.90
C GLY A 56 3.42 -24.49 0.54
N TRP A 57 3.86 -23.25 0.31
CA TRP A 57 3.77 -22.57 -0.98
C TRP A 57 4.85 -21.50 -1.14
N VAL A 58 5.21 -21.20 -2.39
CA VAL A 58 6.14 -20.14 -2.81
C VAL A 58 5.40 -19.11 -3.63
N GLY A 59 5.53 -17.83 -3.27
CA GLY A 59 4.97 -16.70 -4.00
C GLY A 59 6.06 -15.80 -4.55
N PHE A 60 5.93 -15.38 -5.81
CA PHE A 60 6.82 -14.41 -6.45
C PHE A 60 6.03 -13.49 -7.37
N GLY A 61 6.27 -12.18 -7.32
CA GLY A 61 5.49 -11.23 -8.09
C GLY A 61 6.24 -9.99 -8.56
N GLN A 62 5.74 -9.40 -9.62
CA GLN A 62 6.23 -8.16 -10.22
C GLN A 62 5.65 -6.95 -9.48
N GLY A 63 6.51 -6.02 -9.04
CA GLY A 63 6.13 -4.82 -8.30
C GLY A 63 6.77 -4.72 -6.92
N ALA A 64 6.57 -3.58 -6.25
CA ALA A 64 7.16 -3.29 -4.94
C ALA A 64 6.28 -3.67 -3.74
N HIS A 65 5.04 -4.10 -3.98
CA HIS A 65 4.04 -4.43 -2.95
C HIS A 65 2.99 -5.39 -3.52
N MET A 66 2.23 -6.09 -2.64
CA MET A 66 1.25 -7.11 -3.08
C MET A 66 0.07 -6.55 -3.86
N ALA A 67 -0.39 -5.34 -3.49
CA ALA A 67 -1.50 -4.71 -4.20
C ALA A 67 -1.09 -4.37 -5.63
N GLY A 68 -1.85 -4.82 -6.62
CA GLY A 68 -1.56 -4.63 -8.04
C GLY A 68 -0.43 -5.51 -8.60
N ALA A 69 0.25 -6.32 -7.79
CA ALA A 69 1.31 -7.19 -8.29
C ALA A 69 0.75 -8.32 -9.16
N ASN A 70 1.48 -8.61 -10.24
CA ASN A 70 1.30 -9.83 -11.02
C ASN A 70 2.09 -10.95 -10.34
N MET A 71 1.41 -11.88 -9.66
CA MET A 71 2.04 -12.88 -8.80
C MET A 71 1.83 -14.29 -9.35
N MET A 72 2.88 -15.10 -9.26
CA MET A 72 2.81 -16.55 -9.33
C MET A 72 2.87 -17.06 -7.89
N VAL A 73 1.92 -17.91 -7.52
CA VAL A 73 1.99 -18.73 -6.30
C VAL A 73 2.00 -20.19 -6.70
N GLY A 74 2.99 -20.94 -6.22
CA GLY A 74 3.15 -22.35 -6.52
C GLY A 74 3.34 -23.21 -5.28
N TRP A 75 2.85 -24.44 -5.34
CA TRP A 75 2.99 -25.42 -4.25
C TRP A 75 3.01 -26.84 -4.77
N PRO A 76 3.68 -27.77 -4.07
CA PRO A 76 3.59 -29.19 -4.35
C PRO A 76 2.25 -29.76 -3.85
N THR A 77 1.79 -30.78 -4.54
CA THR A 77 0.60 -31.57 -4.17
C THR A 77 1.02 -32.95 -3.67
N SER A 78 0.11 -33.63 -2.96
CA SER A 78 0.39 -34.92 -2.32
C SER A 78 0.70 -36.06 -3.30
N ASP A 79 0.34 -35.89 -4.58
CA ASP A 79 0.62 -36.79 -5.70
C ASP A 79 2.00 -36.52 -6.36
N GLY A 80 2.81 -35.64 -5.78
CA GLY A 80 4.16 -35.32 -6.28
C GLY A 80 4.17 -34.35 -7.46
N GLN A 81 3.02 -33.82 -7.87
CA GLN A 81 2.92 -32.76 -8.86
C GLN A 81 3.12 -31.38 -8.21
N VAL A 82 3.18 -30.34 -9.04
CA VAL A 82 3.16 -28.95 -8.59
C VAL A 82 2.00 -28.20 -9.22
N VAL A 83 1.44 -27.25 -8.48
CA VAL A 83 0.45 -26.30 -8.97
C VAL A 83 1.13 -24.96 -9.13
N LEU A 84 0.87 -24.28 -10.26
CA LEU A 84 1.21 -22.89 -10.46
C LEU A 84 -0.08 -22.09 -10.63
N SER A 85 -0.23 -21.05 -9.83
CA SER A 85 -1.42 -20.21 -9.79
C SER A 85 -1.04 -18.76 -10.01
N GLN A 86 -1.55 -18.17 -11.08
CA GLN A 86 -1.47 -16.72 -11.25
C GLN A 86 -2.51 -16.03 -10.38
N ARG A 87 -2.06 -15.02 -9.63
CA ARG A 87 -2.92 -14.28 -8.72
C ARG A 87 -2.58 -12.80 -8.71
N THR A 88 -3.59 -11.99 -8.41
CA THR A 88 -3.43 -10.57 -8.11
C THR A 88 -4.21 -10.26 -6.83
N SER A 89 -3.70 -9.31 -6.05
CA SER A 89 -4.45 -8.72 -4.94
C SER A 89 -4.66 -7.25 -5.21
N SER A 90 -5.80 -6.69 -4.82
CA SER A 90 -6.01 -5.24 -4.84
C SER A 90 -5.49 -4.55 -3.59
N LEU A 91 -5.12 -5.34 -2.57
CA LEU A 91 -4.64 -4.89 -1.27
C LEU A 91 -3.53 -5.86 -0.81
N HIS A 92 -3.33 -5.99 0.50
CA HIS A 92 -2.45 -7.00 1.09
C HIS A 92 -3.25 -8.24 1.56
N GLY A 93 -4.51 -8.38 1.13
CA GLY A 93 -5.33 -9.57 1.36
C GLY A 93 -4.90 -10.73 0.47
N GLU A 94 -5.45 -11.92 0.75
CA GLU A 94 -5.18 -13.14 -0.01
C GLU A 94 -5.31 -12.86 -1.53
N PRO A 95 -4.26 -13.09 -2.32
CA PRO A 95 -4.33 -12.84 -3.75
C PRO A 95 -5.25 -13.88 -4.40
N THR A 96 -6.04 -13.44 -5.39
CA THR A 96 -7.07 -14.26 -6.03
C THR A 96 -6.72 -14.54 -7.48
N SER A 97 -7.14 -15.69 -7.98
CA SER A 97 -7.01 -16.12 -9.38
C SER A 97 -8.29 -15.87 -10.21
N GLY A 98 -9.43 -15.59 -9.56
CA GLY A 98 -10.70 -15.34 -10.24
C GLY A 98 -10.85 -13.95 -10.85
N ASN A 99 -10.13 -12.95 -10.31
CA ASN A 99 -10.20 -11.55 -10.73
C ASN A 99 -8.77 -10.97 -10.91
N VAL A 100 -7.97 -11.63 -11.75
CA VAL A 100 -6.60 -11.19 -12.09
C VAL A 100 -6.69 -9.98 -13.02
N ASN A 101 -6.19 -8.83 -12.58
CA ASN A 101 -6.15 -7.59 -13.37
C ASN A 101 -4.87 -7.45 -14.21
N ALA A 102 -3.99 -8.46 -14.18
CA ALA A 102 -2.77 -8.53 -14.95
C ALA A 102 -2.92 -9.41 -16.19
N LEU A 103 -2.00 -9.27 -17.15
CA LEU A 103 -1.95 -10.14 -18.31
C LEU A 103 -1.67 -11.60 -17.89
N PRO A 104 -2.30 -12.60 -18.53
CA PRO A 104 -2.16 -14.00 -18.15
C PRO A 104 -0.72 -14.50 -18.31
N PHE A 105 -0.28 -15.32 -17.36
CA PHE A 105 1.03 -15.96 -17.40
C PHE A 105 0.99 -17.28 -18.19
N TYR A 106 2.17 -17.74 -18.61
CA TYR A 106 2.36 -19.05 -19.24
C TYR A 106 3.13 -19.96 -18.27
N PRO A 107 2.48 -20.95 -17.62
CA PRO A 107 3.18 -21.91 -16.78
C PRO A 107 4.02 -22.87 -17.64
N ASP A 108 5.26 -23.13 -17.23
CA ASP A 108 6.14 -24.13 -17.84
C ASP A 108 6.10 -25.41 -17.00
N MET A 109 5.08 -26.23 -17.26
CA MET A 109 4.86 -27.50 -16.56
C MET A 109 5.89 -28.58 -16.92
N SER A 110 6.68 -28.38 -17.98
CA SER A 110 7.77 -29.31 -18.33
C SER A 110 9.00 -29.13 -17.44
N THR A 111 9.19 -27.91 -16.93
CA THR A 111 10.27 -27.56 -15.99
C THR A 111 9.80 -27.57 -14.54
N SER A 112 8.52 -27.27 -14.30
CA SER A 112 7.95 -27.20 -12.94
C SER A 112 7.73 -28.60 -12.38
N MET A 113 8.39 -28.94 -11.28
CA MET A 113 8.38 -30.29 -10.71
C MET A 113 8.74 -30.28 -9.23
N LEU A 114 8.30 -31.32 -8.51
CA LEU A 114 8.95 -31.76 -7.29
C LEU A 114 10.13 -32.66 -7.70
N THR A 115 11.33 -32.39 -7.19
CA THR A 115 12.51 -33.19 -7.60
C THR A 115 12.50 -34.57 -6.94
N ALA A 116 13.49 -35.41 -7.26
CA ALA A 116 13.68 -36.69 -6.58
C ALA A 116 13.92 -36.53 -5.07
N ASP A 117 14.45 -35.38 -4.64
CA ASP A 117 14.40 -34.95 -3.25
C ASP A 117 13.04 -34.25 -3.01
N PRO A 118 12.14 -34.83 -2.19
CA PRO A 118 10.80 -34.29 -1.96
C PRO A 118 10.82 -32.96 -1.18
N THR A 119 11.99 -32.52 -0.71
CA THR A 119 12.16 -31.19 -0.09
C THR A 119 12.50 -30.11 -1.09
N VAL A 120 12.76 -30.45 -2.36
CA VAL A 120 13.14 -29.48 -3.40
C VAL A 120 12.05 -29.40 -4.46
N ALA A 121 11.48 -28.22 -4.64
CA ALA A 121 10.52 -27.94 -5.72
C ALA A 121 11.04 -26.85 -6.66
N VAL A 122 10.74 -27.03 -7.94
CA VAL A 122 11.04 -26.10 -9.02
C VAL A 122 9.73 -25.61 -9.63
N PHE A 123 9.60 -24.30 -9.80
CA PHE A 123 8.48 -23.65 -10.46
C PHE A 123 9.02 -22.78 -11.59
N SER A 124 8.48 -22.91 -12.78
CA SER A 124 8.85 -22.07 -13.92
C SER A 124 7.64 -21.54 -14.66
N TRP A 125 7.66 -20.26 -14.98
CA TRP A 125 6.57 -19.55 -15.63
C TRP A 125 7.08 -18.33 -16.39
N THR A 126 6.26 -17.80 -17.30
CA THR A 126 6.58 -16.60 -18.07
C THR A 126 5.49 -15.55 -17.89
N PHE A 127 5.88 -14.32 -17.55
CA PHE A 127 4.97 -13.18 -17.56
C PHE A 127 5.19 -12.32 -18.81
N PRO A 128 4.12 -11.93 -19.53
CA PRO A 128 4.20 -10.82 -20.47
C PRO A 128 4.36 -9.49 -19.71
N VAL A 129 5.13 -8.57 -20.29
CA VAL A 129 5.46 -7.26 -19.71
C VAL A 129 5.37 -6.14 -20.75
N GLU A 130 5.40 -4.90 -20.30
CA GLU A 130 5.44 -3.72 -21.17
C GLU A 130 6.89 -3.31 -21.47
N ALA A 131 7.12 -2.56 -22.55
CA ALA A 131 8.46 -2.15 -22.99
C ALA A 131 9.26 -1.35 -21.93
N SER A 132 8.59 -0.67 -20.99
CA SER A 132 9.23 0.09 -19.90
C SER A 132 9.44 -0.73 -18.62
N PHE A 133 9.15 -2.03 -18.63
CA PHE A 133 9.26 -2.88 -17.45
C PHE A 133 10.71 -3.08 -17.00
N ALA A 134 11.61 -3.34 -17.95
CA ALA A 134 12.99 -3.68 -17.67
C ALA A 134 13.83 -2.45 -17.30
N SER A 135 14.52 -2.54 -16.16
CA SER A 135 15.48 -1.53 -15.70
C SER A 135 16.56 -2.19 -14.83
N ALA A 136 17.59 -1.41 -14.46
CA ALA A 136 18.62 -1.86 -13.53
C ALA A 136 18.11 -2.12 -12.11
N ARG A 137 16.88 -1.68 -11.78
CA ARG A 137 16.26 -1.85 -10.46
C ARG A 137 14.78 -2.15 -10.57
N THR A 138 14.45 -3.29 -11.17
CA THR A 138 13.05 -3.69 -11.39
C THR A 138 12.50 -4.35 -10.12
N PRO A 139 11.50 -3.75 -9.45
CA PRO A 139 11.03 -4.22 -8.15
C PRO A 139 10.23 -5.51 -8.26
N HIS A 140 10.48 -6.44 -7.33
CA HIS A 140 9.75 -7.69 -7.18
C HIS A 140 9.45 -7.96 -5.71
N ILE A 141 8.42 -8.75 -5.46
CA ILE A 141 8.08 -9.26 -4.14
C ILE A 141 8.21 -10.79 -4.13
N TRP A 142 8.49 -11.34 -2.96
CA TRP A 142 8.47 -12.78 -2.74
C TRP A 142 7.96 -13.10 -1.34
N ALA A 143 7.40 -14.30 -1.19
CA ALA A 143 6.90 -14.81 0.08
C ALA A 143 6.90 -16.34 0.12
N LEU A 144 7.01 -16.89 1.32
CA LEU A 144 7.01 -18.32 1.59
C LEU A 144 6.03 -18.66 2.70
N SER A 145 5.36 -19.80 2.58
CA SER A 145 4.64 -20.41 3.69
C SER A 145 5.02 -21.86 3.90
N SER A 146 5.03 -22.29 5.16
CA SER A 146 5.14 -23.69 5.56
C SER A 146 3.85 -24.49 5.35
N ILE A 147 2.70 -23.82 5.14
CA ILE A 147 1.40 -24.50 5.10
C ILE A 147 0.91 -24.64 3.67
N SER A 148 0.86 -25.89 3.20
CA SER A 148 0.33 -26.21 1.87
C SER A 148 -1.20 -26.04 1.83
N PRO A 149 -1.78 -25.60 0.71
CA PRO A 149 -3.22 -25.65 0.48
C PRO A 149 -3.77 -27.08 0.37
N HIS A 150 -2.90 -28.10 0.22
CA HIS A 150 -3.26 -29.50 0.02
C HIS A 150 -4.31 -29.70 -1.07
N SER A 151 -4.20 -28.95 -2.17
CA SER A 151 -5.18 -28.94 -3.25
C SER A 151 -4.50 -28.82 -4.61
N ASN A 152 -5.01 -29.54 -5.60
CA ASN A 152 -4.64 -29.39 -7.00
C ASN A 152 -5.36 -28.22 -7.69
N ASN A 153 -6.25 -27.51 -6.99
CA ASN A 153 -7.00 -26.39 -7.53
C ASN A 153 -6.13 -25.11 -7.49
N PRO A 154 -5.77 -24.48 -8.62
CA PRO A 154 -5.01 -23.23 -8.62
C PRO A 154 -5.75 -22.09 -7.89
N ASN A 155 -7.07 -22.20 -7.68
CA ASN A 155 -7.88 -21.23 -6.94
C ASN A 155 -7.99 -21.56 -5.43
N ALA A 156 -7.22 -22.53 -4.93
CA ALA A 156 -7.27 -22.95 -3.52
C ALA A 156 -6.98 -21.78 -2.57
N ARG A 157 -7.62 -21.80 -1.39
CA ARG A 157 -7.34 -20.79 -0.37
C ARG A 157 -5.91 -20.94 0.15
N LEU A 158 -5.21 -19.83 0.23
CA LEU A 158 -3.86 -19.75 0.78
C LEU A 158 -3.93 -19.24 2.21
N ARG A 159 -3.25 -19.93 3.12
CA ARG A 159 -2.89 -19.28 4.38
C ARG A 159 -1.87 -18.17 4.12
N PRO A 160 -1.91 -17.07 4.89
CA PRO A 160 -0.89 -16.04 4.81
C PRO A 160 0.51 -16.62 4.99
N HIS A 161 1.50 -16.03 4.31
CA HIS A 161 2.91 -16.39 4.49
C HIS A 161 3.29 -16.29 5.98
N ASP A 162 3.87 -17.35 6.53
CA ASP A 162 4.26 -17.47 7.94
C ASP A 162 5.78 -17.57 8.12
N HIS A 163 6.53 -17.69 7.03
CA HIS A 163 7.96 -17.95 7.08
C HIS A 163 8.83 -16.71 6.76
N ARG A 164 8.92 -16.36 5.48
CA ARG A 164 9.80 -15.30 4.98
C ARG A 164 9.10 -14.56 3.84
N LYS A 165 9.36 -13.26 3.76
CA LYS A 165 8.82 -12.38 2.73
C LYS A 165 9.75 -11.20 2.54
N GLY A 166 9.70 -10.57 1.37
CA GLY A 166 10.49 -9.39 1.13
C GLY A 166 10.20 -8.73 -0.21
N VAL A 167 10.81 -7.55 -0.36
CA VAL A 167 10.91 -6.83 -1.62
C VAL A 167 12.36 -6.89 -2.08
N ILE A 168 12.57 -7.13 -3.36
CA ILE A 168 13.88 -7.20 -4.00
C ILE A 168 13.85 -6.36 -5.28
N THR A 169 15.03 -6.13 -5.85
CA THR A 169 15.15 -5.55 -7.19
C THR A 169 16.00 -6.48 -8.05
N LEU A 170 15.54 -6.74 -9.28
CA LEU A 170 16.30 -7.49 -10.28
C LEU A 170 16.81 -6.51 -11.35
N ASP A 171 18.03 -6.74 -11.81
CA ASP A 171 18.68 -5.95 -12.84
C ASP A 171 18.52 -6.62 -14.22
N PHE A 172 17.59 -6.10 -15.03
CA PHE A 172 17.35 -6.57 -16.39
C PHE A 172 18.19 -5.82 -17.44
N THR A 173 19.32 -5.23 -17.05
CA THR A 173 20.31 -4.66 -17.98
C THR A 173 21.54 -5.55 -18.14
N LYS A 174 21.64 -6.61 -17.33
CA LYS A 174 22.74 -7.59 -17.38
C LYS A 174 22.48 -8.62 -18.49
N PRO A 175 23.37 -8.78 -19.48
CA PRO A 175 23.19 -9.78 -20.53
C PRO A 175 23.28 -11.20 -19.96
N VAL A 176 22.41 -12.08 -20.45
CA VAL A 176 22.40 -13.53 -20.15
C VAL A 176 22.97 -14.26 -21.35
N SER A 177 24.21 -14.72 -21.23
CA SER A 177 24.87 -15.47 -22.30
C SER A 177 24.09 -16.76 -22.62
N GLY A 178 23.65 -16.91 -23.87
CA GLY A 178 23.05 -18.14 -24.37
C GLY A 178 24.11 -19.24 -24.59
N ALA A 179 23.96 -20.35 -23.87
CA ALA A 179 24.51 -21.71 -24.12
C ALA A 179 26.05 -21.92 -24.15
N HIS A 180 26.62 -22.51 -23.08
CA HIS A 180 27.26 -23.86 -23.00
C HIS A 180 27.98 -23.99 -21.63
N PRO A 181 27.83 -25.09 -20.86
CA PRO A 181 28.53 -25.24 -19.58
C PRO A 181 29.97 -25.68 -19.83
N THR A 182 30.90 -24.74 -19.91
CA THR A 182 32.29 -25.06 -19.60
C THR A 182 32.48 -24.88 -18.10
N SER A 183 32.63 -26.02 -17.42
CA SER A 183 33.23 -26.19 -16.10
C SER A 183 34.13 -25.01 -15.71
N HIS A 184 33.74 -24.27 -14.68
CA HIS A 184 34.68 -23.50 -13.90
C HIS A 184 34.49 -23.81 -12.42
N ASN A 185 35.41 -24.68 -11.97
CA ASN A 185 35.88 -24.77 -10.60
C ASN A 185 36.22 -23.38 -10.08
N SER A 186 35.52 -22.95 -9.03
CA SER A 186 36.04 -21.94 -8.13
C SER A 186 35.52 -22.23 -6.72
N SER A 187 36.33 -23.06 -6.06
CA SER A 187 36.48 -23.17 -4.62
C SER A 187 36.36 -21.82 -3.92
N SER A 188 35.41 -21.70 -3.00
CA SER A 188 35.48 -20.73 -1.91
C SER A 188 35.14 -21.44 -0.61
N LYS A 189 36.17 -21.52 0.23
CA LYS A 189 36.26 -22.16 1.54
C LYS A 189 35.10 -21.78 2.48
N ILE A 190 34.60 -22.78 3.22
CA ILE A 190 33.96 -22.61 4.52
C ILE A 190 34.91 -23.28 5.53
N PRO A 191 35.31 -22.62 6.63
CA PRO A 191 36.29 -23.16 7.57
C PRO A 191 35.69 -24.21 8.52
N ASP A 192 36.57 -25.13 8.90
CA ASP A 192 36.39 -26.29 9.77
C ASP A 192 35.78 -25.97 11.14
N ALA A 193 35.00 -26.94 11.64
CA ALA A 193 34.85 -27.20 13.07
C ALA A 193 34.85 -28.72 13.30
N ASP A 194 35.91 -29.17 13.98
CA ASP A 194 36.19 -30.50 14.47
C ASP A 194 35.11 -31.12 15.37
N GLY A 195 35.01 -32.46 15.32
CA GLY A 195 34.68 -33.28 16.49
C GLY A 195 33.69 -34.43 16.25
N PRO A 196 33.88 -35.63 16.84
CA PRO A 196 33.90 -36.85 16.02
C PRO A 196 32.82 -37.90 16.35
N ALA A 197 32.69 -38.84 15.40
CA ALA A 197 32.29 -40.24 15.55
C ALA A 197 30.83 -40.56 15.95
N LYS A 198 30.14 -41.32 15.09
CA LYS A 198 30.02 -42.78 15.21
C LYS A 198 29.11 -43.35 14.14
N SER A 199 29.59 -44.43 13.54
CA SER A 199 28.77 -45.36 12.76
C SER A 199 27.66 -45.95 13.63
N LEU A 200 26.47 -46.15 13.06
CA LEU A 200 25.68 -47.33 13.38
C LEU A 200 24.76 -47.66 12.21
N ALA A 201 25.08 -48.78 11.55
CA ALA A 201 24.18 -49.49 10.68
C ALA A 201 23.19 -50.32 11.51
N ALA A 202 21.92 -50.33 11.12
CA ALA A 202 20.98 -51.44 11.29
C ALA A 202 19.75 -51.13 10.40
N ASN A 203 19.54 -51.78 9.26
CA ASN A 203 18.83 -53.06 9.10
C ASN A 203 17.48 -53.10 9.82
N THR A 204 16.38 -52.88 9.08
CA THR A 204 15.23 -53.80 9.06
C THR A 204 14.40 -53.63 7.78
N SER A 205 14.35 -54.66 6.95
CA SER A 205 13.31 -54.89 5.95
C SER A 205 12.02 -55.39 6.62
N ILE A 206 10.83 -55.10 6.05
CA ILE A 206 9.82 -56.11 5.63
C ILE A 206 8.44 -55.47 5.30
N GLN A 207 8.01 -55.74 4.06
CA GLN A 207 6.67 -56.09 3.51
C GLN A 207 5.51 -55.10 3.38
N ASP A 208 5.19 -54.82 2.12
CA ASP A 208 4.00 -55.24 1.35
C ASP A 208 2.58 -55.13 1.94
N VAL A 209 1.89 -54.08 1.47
CA VAL A 209 0.62 -54.05 0.71
C VAL A 209 -0.37 -55.24 0.84
N ALA A 210 -1.58 -54.96 1.33
CA ALA A 210 -2.88 -55.27 0.68
C ALA A 210 -4.08 -54.63 1.42
N PRO A 211 -5.25 -54.41 0.75
CA PRO A 211 -6.20 -53.35 1.08
C PRO A 211 -7.50 -53.85 1.74
N THR A 212 -8.18 -52.96 2.48
CA THR A 212 -9.57 -53.19 2.95
C THR A 212 -10.50 -52.04 2.63
N LYS A 213 -11.73 -52.47 2.32
CA LYS A 213 -12.86 -51.81 1.69
C LYS A 213 -13.68 -50.90 2.63
N SER A 214 -14.33 -49.93 1.98
CA SER A 214 -15.68 -49.39 2.25
C SER A 214 -15.98 -48.64 3.56
N ALA A 215 -16.24 -47.35 3.41
CA ALA A 215 -17.37 -46.69 4.07
C ALA A 215 -17.87 -45.52 3.20
N GLU A 216 -19.14 -45.58 2.84
CA GLU A 216 -19.90 -44.61 2.04
C GLU A 216 -20.72 -43.68 2.97
N ILE A 217 -21.29 -42.60 2.37
CA ILE A 217 -22.42 -41.74 2.82
C ILE A 217 -22.02 -40.36 3.42
N PRO A 218 -22.70 -39.21 3.13
CA PRO A 218 -23.58 -38.81 2.01
C PRO A 218 -23.25 -37.43 1.35
N ARG A 219 -23.75 -37.21 0.12
CA ARG A 219 -23.94 -35.87 -0.51
C ARG A 219 -25.16 -35.14 0.09
N PRO A 220 -25.11 -33.79 0.11
CA PRO A 220 -26.28 -33.02 -0.27
C PRO A 220 -25.96 -31.88 -1.26
N GLY A 221 -26.84 -31.71 -2.25
CA GLY A 221 -27.08 -30.41 -2.92
C GLY A 221 -26.42 -30.19 -4.28
N GLN A 222 -26.86 -30.88 -5.33
CA GLN A 222 -26.72 -30.40 -6.71
C GLN A 222 -27.75 -29.29 -6.95
N ALA A 223 -27.31 -28.03 -6.95
CA ALA A 223 -28.04 -26.95 -7.59
C ALA A 223 -27.54 -26.80 -9.04
N ASN A 224 -28.46 -26.95 -9.99
CA ASN A 224 -28.25 -26.76 -11.42
C ASN A 224 -27.70 -25.36 -11.73
N LEU A 225 -26.47 -25.29 -12.25
CA LEU A 225 -25.93 -24.11 -12.91
C LEU A 225 -26.14 -24.25 -14.42
N SER A 226 -27.37 -24.03 -14.86
CA SER A 226 -27.72 -23.89 -16.27
C SER A 226 -28.57 -22.65 -16.43
N ASN A 227 -27.87 -21.51 -16.50
CA ASN A 227 -28.24 -20.18 -17.02
C ASN A 227 -27.59 -19.10 -16.14
N VAL A 228 -26.36 -18.72 -16.48
CA VAL A 228 -25.82 -17.42 -16.06
C VAL A 228 -25.60 -16.61 -17.33
N ASP A 229 -26.39 -15.55 -17.47
CA ASP A 229 -26.31 -14.58 -18.56
C ASP A 229 -24.88 -14.00 -18.70
N PRO A 230 -24.34 -13.82 -19.93
CA PRO A 230 -22.99 -13.27 -20.13
C PRO A 230 -22.86 -11.76 -19.83
N LYS A 231 -23.84 -11.14 -19.15
CA LYS A 231 -23.92 -9.68 -19.00
C LYS A 231 -23.79 -9.16 -17.56
N SER A 232 -23.40 -9.99 -16.60
CA SER A 232 -22.99 -9.52 -15.27
C SER A 232 -21.47 -9.38 -15.17
N ILE A 233 -20.84 -8.64 -16.08
CA ILE A 233 -19.51 -8.10 -15.86
C ILE A 233 -19.71 -6.76 -15.16
N HIS A 234 -19.65 -6.76 -13.82
CA HIS A 234 -19.44 -5.54 -13.06
C HIS A 234 -18.43 -5.74 -11.91
N PRO A 235 -17.67 -4.69 -11.56
CA PRO A 235 -16.26 -4.76 -11.20
C PRO A 235 -15.98 -4.31 -9.75
N ALA A 236 -14.72 -4.49 -9.32
CA ALA A 236 -14.13 -4.18 -8.01
C ALA A 236 -14.11 -5.38 -7.05
N ALA A 237 -12.90 -5.77 -6.65
CA ALA A 237 -12.62 -6.78 -5.64
C ALA A 237 -13.51 -6.58 -4.41
N ASP A 238 -14.23 -7.63 -4.01
CA ASP A 238 -15.21 -7.62 -2.94
C ASP A 238 -14.60 -7.17 -1.60
N ARG A 239 -14.81 -5.89 -1.26
CA ARG A 239 -14.53 -5.33 0.07
C ARG A 239 -15.60 -5.86 1.03
N ASN A 240 -15.37 -7.05 1.56
CA ASN A 240 -16.35 -7.70 2.43
C ASN A 240 -16.41 -7.03 3.81
N LEU A 241 -17.55 -6.40 4.13
CA LEU A 241 -17.80 -5.75 5.42
C LEU A 241 -17.77 -6.74 6.62
N SER A 242 -17.78 -8.05 6.36
CA SER A 242 -17.61 -9.05 7.42
C SER A 242 -16.18 -9.04 8.02
N ASP A 243 -15.17 -8.61 7.26
CA ASP A 243 -13.79 -8.52 7.75
C ASP A 243 -13.66 -7.39 8.78
N HIS A 244 -13.09 -7.72 9.95
CA HIS A 244 -12.80 -6.76 11.01
C HIS A 244 -11.85 -5.65 10.55
N SER A 245 -10.80 -6.01 9.81
CA SER A 245 -9.78 -5.06 9.35
C SER A 245 -10.37 -4.07 8.33
N VAL A 246 -11.27 -4.54 7.47
CA VAL A 246 -12.00 -3.70 6.49
C VAL A 246 -12.90 -2.70 7.22
N ARG A 247 -13.65 -3.12 8.24
CA ARG A 247 -14.48 -2.23 9.05
C ARG A 247 -13.65 -1.18 9.79
N LEU A 248 -12.51 -1.56 10.34
CA LEU A 248 -11.59 -0.64 11.02
C LEU A 248 -10.98 0.38 10.05
N LEU A 249 -10.55 -0.04 8.86
CA LEU A 249 -10.03 0.88 7.82
C LEU A 249 -11.11 1.83 7.31
N LEU A 250 -12.35 1.34 7.15
CA LEU A 250 -13.47 2.19 6.78
C LEU A 250 -13.78 3.22 7.87
N ALA A 251 -13.78 2.81 9.15
CA ALA A 251 -13.94 3.72 10.28
C ALA A 251 -12.83 4.78 10.32
N HIS A 252 -11.57 4.37 10.11
CA HIS A 252 -10.44 5.30 9.98
C HIS A 252 -10.70 6.37 8.90
N MET A 253 -11.09 5.94 7.69
CA MET A 253 -11.34 6.87 6.57
C MET A 253 -12.47 7.86 6.87
N ILE A 254 -13.59 7.38 7.45
CA ILE A 254 -14.72 8.23 7.81
C ILE A 254 -14.32 9.25 8.87
N CYS A 255 -13.67 8.80 9.95
CA CYS A 255 -13.23 9.67 11.03
C CYS A 255 -12.22 10.72 10.55
N MET A 256 -11.24 10.33 9.74
CA MET A 256 -10.26 11.26 9.18
C MET A 256 -10.90 12.26 8.22
N SER A 257 -11.86 11.84 7.40
CA SER A 257 -12.58 12.74 6.48
C SER A 257 -13.39 13.78 7.26
N ILE A 258 -14.15 13.36 8.29
CA ILE A 258 -14.93 14.28 9.13
C ILE A 258 -14.00 15.22 9.91
N ALA A 259 -12.91 14.71 10.48
CA ALA A 259 -11.98 15.51 11.25
C ALA A 259 -11.29 16.57 10.39
N TRP A 260 -10.69 16.19 9.26
CA TRP A 260 -9.85 17.08 8.47
C TRP A 260 -10.62 17.90 7.45
N MET A 261 -11.61 17.32 6.77
CA MET A 261 -12.42 18.07 5.80
C MET A 261 -13.59 18.80 6.48
N GLY A 262 -14.15 18.27 7.56
CA GLY A 262 -15.24 18.95 8.28
C GLY A 262 -14.72 19.91 9.34
N LEU A 263 -14.30 19.33 10.47
CA LEU A 263 -14.14 20.06 11.73
C LEU A 263 -12.90 20.98 11.73
N MET A 264 -11.75 20.51 11.24
CA MET A 264 -10.53 21.33 11.13
C MET A 264 -10.76 22.54 10.21
N ALA A 265 -11.41 22.31 9.07
CA ALA A 265 -11.74 23.36 8.11
C ALA A 265 -12.65 24.43 8.74
N ALA A 266 -13.75 23.99 9.38
CA ALA A 266 -14.66 24.88 10.08
C ALA A 266 -13.95 25.64 11.21
N GLY A 267 -13.12 24.97 12.00
CA GLY A 267 -12.35 25.58 13.09
C GLY A 267 -11.42 26.69 12.60
N ILE A 268 -10.69 26.44 11.51
CA ILE A 268 -9.79 27.43 10.90
C ILE A 268 -10.57 28.66 10.40
N LEU A 269 -11.72 28.46 9.76
CA LEU A 269 -12.56 29.56 9.28
C LEU A 269 -13.17 30.37 10.43
N VAL A 270 -13.63 29.73 11.51
CA VAL A 270 -14.12 30.43 12.71
C VAL A 270 -13.03 31.32 13.30
N GLY A 271 -11.78 30.82 13.36
CA GLY A 271 -10.64 31.62 13.82
C GLY A 271 -10.35 32.82 12.93
N ARG A 272 -10.52 32.67 11.61
CA ARG A 272 -10.32 33.75 10.64
C ARG A 272 -11.43 34.80 10.69
N PHE A 273 -12.68 34.38 10.80
CA PHE A 273 -13.86 35.25 10.77
C PHE A 273 -14.32 35.71 12.17
N ARG A 274 -13.41 35.69 13.14
CA ARG A 274 -13.63 36.11 14.54
C ARG A 274 -14.23 37.52 14.72
N VAL A 275 -14.08 38.42 13.75
CA VAL A 275 -14.72 39.76 13.76
C VAL A 275 -16.22 39.66 13.98
N PHE A 276 -16.86 38.65 13.39
CA PHE A 276 -18.31 38.46 13.47
C PHE A 276 -18.75 37.73 14.74
N LEU A 277 -17.81 37.16 15.51
CA LEU A 277 -18.07 36.35 16.71
C LEU A 277 -17.11 36.72 17.87
N PRO A 278 -16.95 38.01 18.22
CA PRO A 278 -15.81 38.47 19.02
C PRO A 278 -15.70 37.83 20.41
N ASP A 279 -16.83 37.48 21.04
CA ASP A 279 -16.85 36.94 22.39
C ASP A 279 -17.01 35.41 22.43
N LYS A 280 -17.35 34.78 21.30
CA LYS A 280 -17.63 33.34 21.19
C LYS A 280 -16.63 32.56 20.34
N TRP A 281 -15.90 33.22 19.43
CA TRP A 281 -15.06 32.54 18.42
C TRP A 281 -14.04 31.61 19.05
N ILE A 282 -13.44 31.98 20.19
CA ILE A 282 -12.40 31.17 20.82
C ILE A 282 -12.95 29.86 21.39
N ASN A 283 -14.15 29.90 21.97
CA ASN A 283 -14.81 28.73 22.50
C ASN A 283 -15.24 27.81 21.35
N ILE A 284 -15.83 28.36 20.28
CA ILE A 284 -16.23 27.58 19.09
C ILE A 284 -15.02 26.97 18.41
N HIS A 285 -13.97 27.76 18.16
CA HIS A 285 -12.72 27.29 17.55
C HIS A 285 -12.12 26.15 18.39
N ARG A 286 -12.01 26.34 19.70
CA ARG A 286 -11.48 25.31 20.60
C ARG A 286 -12.31 24.03 20.56
N THR A 287 -13.63 24.13 20.62
CA THR A 287 -14.52 22.95 20.57
C THR A 287 -14.34 22.20 19.27
N LEU A 288 -14.39 22.89 18.12
CA LEU A 288 -14.21 22.26 16.81
C LEU A 288 -12.84 21.57 16.68
N GLN A 289 -11.76 22.26 17.06
CA GLN A 289 -10.40 21.72 16.96
C GLN A 289 -10.16 20.55 17.93
N THR A 290 -10.70 20.61 19.15
CA THR A 290 -10.59 19.50 20.11
C THR A 290 -11.39 18.29 19.64
N SER A 291 -12.62 18.48 19.14
CA SER A 291 -13.41 17.39 18.56
C SER A 291 -12.71 16.77 17.35
N ALA A 292 -12.11 17.59 16.48
CA ALA A 292 -11.33 17.11 15.36
C ALA A 292 -10.10 16.31 15.79
N LEU A 293 -9.39 16.75 16.84
CA LEU A 293 -8.25 16.03 17.41
C LEU A 293 -8.67 14.67 17.97
N ILE A 294 -9.79 14.61 18.71
CA ILE A 294 -10.31 13.36 19.27
C ILE A 294 -10.65 12.37 18.15
N LEU A 295 -11.37 12.81 17.10
CA LEU A 295 -11.68 11.96 15.95
C LEU A 295 -10.43 11.53 15.19
N THR A 296 -9.42 12.40 15.10
CA THR A 296 -8.14 12.09 14.47
C THR A 296 -7.40 11.00 15.24
N LEU A 297 -7.35 11.07 16.58
CA LEU A 297 -6.74 10.04 17.42
C LEU A 297 -7.52 8.71 17.35
N PHE A 298 -8.85 8.76 17.37
CA PHE A 298 -9.69 7.58 17.21
C PHE A 298 -9.49 6.93 15.83
N GLY A 299 -9.55 7.71 14.76
CA GLY A 299 -9.28 7.21 13.41
C GLY A 299 -7.88 6.61 13.28
N PHE A 300 -6.87 7.21 13.91
CA PHE A 300 -5.52 6.67 13.93
C PHE A 300 -5.47 5.32 14.66
N ALA A 301 -6.14 5.19 15.81
CA ALA A 301 -6.24 3.94 16.55
C ALA A 301 -6.91 2.83 15.71
N CYS A 302 -7.99 3.15 14.97
CA CYS A 302 -8.61 2.20 14.05
C CYS A 302 -7.65 1.72 12.96
N ALA A 303 -6.88 2.61 12.34
CA ALA A 303 -5.88 2.22 11.34
C ALA A 303 -4.74 1.40 11.95
N PHE A 304 -4.28 1.78 13.14
CA PHE A 304 -3.24 1.03 13.86
C PHE A 304 -3.72 -0.40 14.14
N GLU A 305 -4.92 -0.54 14.69
CA GLU A 305 -5.50 -1.85 14.99
C GLU A 305 -5.77 -2.66 13.73
N ALA A 306 -6.22 -2.03 12.64
CA ALA A 306 -6.38 -2.75 11.37
C ALA A 306 -5.06 -3.34 10.88
N VAL A 307 -3.97 -2.54 10.88
CA VAL A 307 -2.62 -3.00 10.50
C VAL A 307 -2.12 -4.09 11.44
N HIS A 308 -2.41 -3.96 12.74
CA HIS A 308 -2.06 -4.96 13.75
C HIS A 308 -2.79 -6.29 13.53
N SER A 309 -4.11 -6.23 13.37
CA SER A 309 -4.98 -7.37 13.07
C SER A 309 -4.58 -8.10 11.79
N MET A 310 -4.11 -7.36 10.78
CA MET A 310 -3.56 -7.93 9.54
C MET A 310 -2.13 -8.49 9.68
N ARG A 311 -1.50 -8.39 10.86
CA ARG A 311 -0.11 -8.81 11.13
C ARG A 311 0.91 -8.15 10.18
N PHE A 312 0.65 -6.91 9.80
CA PHE A 312 1.55 -6.10 8.98
C PHE A 312 2.53 -5.30 9.83
N ALA A 313 3.65 -4.91 9.22
CA ALA A 313 4.54 -3.94 9.86
C ALA A 313 3.88 -2.55 9.83
N HIS A 314 3.95 -1.85 10.97
CA HIS A 314 3.43 -0.49 11.06
C HIS A 314 4.31 0.49 10.26
N PHE A 315 3.70 1.53 9.70
CA PHE A 315 4.38 2.67 9.08
C PHE A 315 5.36 2.34 7.94
N VAL A 316 5.08 1.31 7.12
CA VAL A 316 5.91 0.97 5.95
C VAL A 316 5.75 2.01 4.83
N GLY A 317 4.49 2.33 4.48
CA GLY A 317 4.16 3.25 3.39
C GLY A 317 4.26 4.74 3.75
N THR A 318 4.45 5.59 2.74
CA THR A 318 4.56 7.05 2.91
C THR A 318 3.34 7.66 3.59
N HIS A 319 2.12 7.20 3.24
CA HIS A 319 0.88 7.62 3.90
C HIS A 319 0.94 7.41 5.42
N GLY A 320 1.33 6.21 5.86
CA GLY A 320 1.47 5.87 7.28
C GLY A 320 2.56 6.68 7.98
N LYS A 321 3.74 6.84 7.37
CA LYS A 321 4.86 7.61 7.93
C LYS A 321 4.49 9.10 8.10
N LEU A 322 4.04 9.73 7.02
CA LEU A 322 3.60 11.13 7.08
C LEU A 322 2.35 11.29 7.95
N GLY A 323 1.54 10.24 8.10
CA GLY A 323 0.33 10.26 8.91
C GLY A 323 0.69 10.37 10.37
N LEU A 324 1.64 9.54 10.82
CA LEU A 324 2.22 9.63 12.16
C LEU A 324 2.86 11.00 12.42
N VAL A 325 3.62 11.54 11.47
CA VAL A 325 4.19 12.89 11.58
C VAL A 325 3.09 13.94 11.78
N MET A 326 2.00 13.88 10.99
CA MET A 326 0.88 14.80 11.15
C MET A 326 0.17 14.66 12.49
N ILE A 327 0.00 13.43 13.03
CA ILE A 327 -0.55 13.20 14.37
C ILE A 327 0.29 13.93 15.43
N ILE A 328 1.62 13.78 15.36
CA ILE A 328 2.54 14.46 16.29
C ILE A 328 2.42 15.98 16.15
N LEU A 329 2.45 16.48 14.92
CA LEU A 329 2.36 17.91 14.65
C LEU A 329 1.01 18.52 15.06
N VAL A 330 -0.12 17.80 14.93
CA VAL A 330 -1.43 18.32 15.35
C VAL A 330 -1.57 18.36 16.88
N MET A 331 -0.93 17.44 17.61
CA MET A 331 -0.84 17.52 19.07
C MET A 331 0.01 18.71 19.53
N ILE A 332 1.14 18.96 18.85
CA ILE A 332 1.95 20.17 19.06
C ILE A 332 1.11 21.42 18.76
N GLN A 333 0.38 21.44 17.64
CA GLN A 333 -0.49 22.55 17.24
C GLN A 333 -1.56 22.86 18.30
N ALA A 334 -2.22 21.84 18.86
CA ALA A 334 -3.21 21.99 19.92
C ALA A 334 -2.58 22.56 21.21
N SER A 335 -1.39 22.05 21.56
CA SER A 335 -0.63 22.49 22.73
C SER A 335 -0.18 23.96 22.60
N MET A 336 0.33 24.34 21.42
CA MET A 336 0.68 25.72 21.08
C MET A 336 -0.53 26.66 21.17
N GLY A 337 -1.72 26.19 20.76
CA GLY A 337 -2.96 26.95 20.88
C GLY A 337 -3.26 27.34 22.33
N GLN A 338 -3.18 26.39 23.27
CA GLN A 338 -3.38 26.66 24.70
C GLN A 338 -2.25 27.53 25.28
N LEU A 339 -1.00 27.19 24.96
CA LEU A 339 0.17 27.93 25.43
C LEU A 339 0.16 29.39 24.98
N SER A 340 -0.30 29.67 23.76
CA SER A 340 -0.38 31.03 23.22
C SER A 340 -1.29 31.93 24.06
N ILE A 341 -2.42 31.41 24.55
CA ILE A 341 -3.36 32.14 25.39
C ILE A 341 -2.75 32.41 26.76
N PHE A 342 -2.10 31.40 27.35
CA PHE A 342 -1.42 31.54 28.64
C PHE A 342 -0.29 32.58 28.59
N LEU A 343 0.57 32.52 27.57
CA LEU A 343 1.69 33.44 27.41
C LEU A 343 1.24 34.86 27.07
N PHE A 344 0.16 35.02 26.30
CA PHE A 344 -0.40 36.35 26.04
C PHE A 344 -0.96 36.98 27.32
N ARG A 345 -1.63 36.20 28.18
CA ARG A 345 -2.18 36.70 29.46
C ARG A 345 -1.10 37.00 30.50
N SER A 346 -0.03 36.21 30.54
CA SER A 346 1.03 36.37 31.55
C SER A 346 2.13 37.37 31.13
N LYS A 347 2.55 37.34 29.86
CA LYS A 347 3.72 38.08 29.35
C LYS A 347 3.40 39.03 28.21
N GLY A 348 2.16 39.08 27.72
CA GLY A 348 1.77 39.92 26.58
C GLY A 348 2.36 39.49 25.23
N THR A 349 3.14 38.40 25.18
CA THR A 349 3.82 37.94 23.96
C THR A 349 2.87 37.24 22.98
N ARG A 350 3.13 37.43 21.68
CA ARG A 350 2.37 36.81 20.59
C ARG A 350 3.20 35.84 19.72
N LEU A 351 4.44 35.55 20.11
CA LEU A 351 5.34 34.72 19.31
C LEU A 351 4.77 33.31 19.05
N VAL A 352 4.28 32.64 20.09
CA VAL A 352 3.67 31.31 19.98
C VAL A 352 2.38 31.35 19.14
N ASN A 353 1.64 32.47 19.18
CA ASN A 353 0.46 32.65 18.34
C ASN A 353 0.80 32.72 16.84
N TYR A 354 1.90 33.38 16.46
CA TYR A 354 2.37 33.37 15.07
C TYR A 354 2.84 31.98 14.63
N GLY A 355 3.55 31.26 15.50
CA GLY A 355 3.93 29.87 15.24
C GLY A 355 2.71 28.96 15.06
N HIS A 356 1.69 29.11 15.92
CA HIS A 356 0.43 28.35 15.84
C HIS A 356 -0.30 28.64 14.52
N LEU A 357 -0.32 29.89 14.07
CA LEU A 357 -0.92 30.23 12.78
C LEU A 357 -0.16 29.58 11.61
N LEU A 358 1.18 29.69 11.59
CA LEU A 358 2.01 29.15 10.52
C LEU A 358 1.90 27.62 10.42
N LEU A 359 2.04 26.93 11.55
CA LEU A 359 1.94 25.47 11.59
C LEU A 359 0.54 24.99 11.17
N GLY A 360 -0.51 25.69 11.60
CA GLY A 360 -1.89 25.40 11.18
C GLY A 360 -2.10 25.53 9.66
N ILE A 361 -1.52 26.55 9.04
CA ILE A 361 -1.57 26.74 7.58
C ILE A 361 -0.87 25.58 6.86
N VAL A 362 0.34 25.21 7.29
CA VAL A 362 1.11 24.11 6.69
C VAL A 362 0.37 22.77 6.86
N LEU A 363 -0.14 22.47 8.05
CA LEU A 363 -0.86 21.23 8.31
C LEU A 363 -2.11 21.09 7.44
N PHE A 364 -2.91 22.15 7.35
CA PHE A 364 -4.18 22.09 6.64
C PHE A 364 -4.00 22.23 5.11
N PHE A 365 -3.36 23.29 4.63
CA PHE A 365 -3.34 23.59 3.19
C PHE A 365 -2.27 22.83 2.40
N VAL A 366 -1.29 22.23 3.07
CA VAL A 366 -0.23 21.47 2.40
C VAL A 366 -0.36 19.98 2.71
N LEU A 367 -0.21 19.61 3.99
CA LEU A 367 -0.07 18.21 4.36
C LEU A 367 -1.40 17.43 4.29
N SER A 368 -2.52 18.05 4.69
CA SER A 368 -3.81 17.35 4.74
C SER A 368 -4.34 16.95 3.35
N LEU A 369 -4.16 17.81 2.34
CA LEU A 369 -4.57 17.53 0.96
C LEU A 369 -3.85 16.29 0.42
N TRP A 370 -2.52 16.25 0.58
CA TRP A 370 -1.74 15.09 0.17
C TRP A 370 -2.13 13.84 0.96
N GLN A 371 -2.41 13.98 2.26
CA GLN A 371 -2.76 12.83 3.07
C GLN A 371 -4.09 12.20 2.74
N ILE A 372 -5.12 13.02 2.53
CA ILE A 372 -6.45 12.53 2.17
C ILE A 372 -6.37 11.84 0.80
N ARG A 373 -5.72 12.46 -0.19
CA ARG A 373 -5.58 11.87 -1.54
C ARG A 373 -4.78 10.57 -1.53
N SER A 374 -3.65 10.53 -0.82
CA SER A 374 -2.83 9.32 -0.72
C SER A 374 -3.53 8.19 0.05
N GLY A 375 -4.34 8.52 1.06
CA GLY A 375 -5.17 7.55 1.78
C GLY A 375 -6.23 6.90 0.90
N PHE A 376 -6.98 7.69 0.13
CA PHE A 376 -7.96 7.17 -0.84
C PHE A 376 -7.31 6.34 -1.95
N HIS A 377 -6.12 6.74 -2.41
CA HIS A 377 -5.35 5.96 -3.37
C HIS A 377 -4.88 4.62 -2.76
N ALA A 378 -4.42 4.62 -1.51
CA ALA A 378 -4.04 3.40 -0.79
C ALA A 378 -5.23 2.45 -0.57
N TRP A 379 -6.45 3.00 -0.44
CA TRP A 379 -7.68 2.21 -0.41
C TRP A 379 -8.09 1.65 -1.79
N ALA A 380 -7.36 1.99 -2.86
CA ALA A 380 -7.73 1.70 -4.26
C ALA A 380 -9.16 2.19 -4.57
N TRP A 381 -9.53 3.36 -4.07
CA TRP A 381 -10.87 3.90 -4.26
C TRP A 381 -11.10 4.28 -5.72
N LYS A 382 -11.93 3.50 -6.43
CA LYS A 382 -12.41 3.80 -7.79
C LYS A 382 -13.63 4.73 -7.73
N ALA A 383 -13.40 5.95 -7.26
CA ALA A 383 -14.41 7.00 -7.36
C ALA A 383 -14.67 7.36 -8.84
N PRO A 384 -15.86 7.88 -9.17
CA PRO A 384 -16.03 8.64 -10.41
C PRO A 384 -14.92 9.70 -10.52
N SER A 385 -14.33 9.87 -11.71
CA SER A 385 -13.18 10.77 -11.94
C SER A 385 -13.41 12.20 -11.43
N TRP A 386 -14.66 12.68 -11.47
CA TRP A 386 -15.00 14.01 -10.94
C TRP A 386 -14.71 14.18 -9.45
N ILE A 387 -14.62 13.12 -8.64
CA ILE A 387 -14.30 13.28 -7.21
C ILE A 387 -12.82 13.66 -6.98
N PRO A 388 -11.82 12.86 -7.42
CA PRO A 388 -10.41 13.22 -7.32
C PRO A 388 -10.03 14.45 -8.15
N ASP A 389 -10.69 14.69 -9.28
CA ASP A 389 -10.27 15.71 -10.24
C ASP A 389 -11.00 17.04 -10.07
N ILE A 390 -12.23 17.04 -9.52
CA ILE A 390 -13.04 18.25 -9.35
C ILE A 390 -13.35 18.49 -7.88
N PHE A 391 -13.98 17.52 -7.19
CA PHE A 391 -14.48 17.75 -5.83
C PHE A 391 -13.39 18.15 -4.85
N PHE A 392 -12.31 17.37 -4.70
CA PHE A 392 -11.26 17.71 -3.72
C PHE A 392 -10.56 19.03 -4.05
N PRO A 393 -10.10 19.29 -5.29
CA PRO A 393 -9.49 20.57 -5.63
C PRO A 393 -10.43 21.75 -5.37
N VAL A 394 -11.69 21.68 -5.84
CA VAL A 394 -12.67 22.76 -5.65
C VAL A 394 -12.93 22.99 -4.17
N TRP A 395 -13.14 21.93 -3.40
CA TRP A 395 -13.40 22.03 -1.97
C TRP A 395 -12.23 22.71 -1.23
N PHE A 396 -10.99 22.28 -1.46
CA PHE A 396 -9.81 22.91 -0.85
C PHE A 396 -9.61 24.35 -1.33
N SER A 397 -9.86 24.62 -2.61
CA SER A 397 -9.80 25.97 -3.18
C SER A 397 -10.82 26.92 -2.54
N ILE A 398 -12.05 26.46 -2.28
CA ILE A 398 -13.07 27.26 -1.59
C ILE A 398 -12.59 27.63 -0.18
N ILE A 399 -12.10 26.66 0.59
CA ILE A 399 -11.60 26.92 1.95
C ILE A 399 -10.39 27.86 1.92
N ALA A 400 -9.48 27.70 0.96
CA ALA A 400 -8.32 28.57 0.79
C ALA A 400 -8.76 30.01 0.45
N VAL A 401 -9.66 30.19 -0.52
CA VAL A 401 -10.20 31.49 -0.91
C VAL A 401 -10.89 32.17 0.27
N LEU A 402 -11.71 31.45 1.04
CA LEU A 402 -12.36 31.99 2.23
C LEU A 402 -11.33 32.40 3.29
N PHE A 403 -10.32 31.57 3.54
CA PHE A 403 -9.29 31.86 4.55
C PHE A 403 -8.42 33.06 4.18
N PHE A 404 -7.87 33.07 2.96
CA PHE A 404 -6.99 34.14 2.48
C PHE A 404 -7.77 35.42 2.16
N GLY A 405 -8.97 35.31 1.59
CA GLY A 405 -9.88 36.45 1.38
C GLY A 405 -10.27 37.11 2.70
N GLY A 406 -10.48 36.32 3.76
CA GLY A 406 -10.71 36.82 5.12
C GLY A 406 -9.57 37.67 5.69
N LEU A 407 -8.36 37.66 5.11
CA LEU A 407 -7.28 38.56 5.50
C LEU A 407 -7.60 40.04 5.20
N ALA A 408 -8.52 40.31 4.26
CA ALA A 408 -9.01 41.67 4.01
C ALA A 408 -9.71 42.29 5.23
N LEU A 409 -10.15 41.48 6.20
CA LEU A 409 -10.78 41.94 7.45
C LEU A 409 -9.77 42.33 8.54
N LEU A 410 -8.46 42.12 8.34
CA LEU A 410 -7.42 42.48 9.31
C LEU A 410 -7.43 43.96 9.74
N PRO A 411 -7.66 44.95 8.86
CA PRO A 411 -7.75 46.35 9.28
C PRO A 411 -8.92 46.60 10.22
N GLN A 412 -10.08 45.99 9.94
CA GLN A 412 -11.26 46.09 10.79
C GLN A 412 -11.01 45.46 12.16
N GLU A 413 -10.37 44.28 12.21
CA GLU A 413 -9.95 43.65 13.47
C GLU A 413 -9.10 44.59 14.33
N ARG A 414 -8.12 45.25 13.73
CA ARG A 414 -7.25 46.19 14.45
C ARG A 414 -8.05 47.36 15.02
N ARG A 415 -8.98 47.92 14.24
CA ARG A 415 -9.87 49.01 14.69
C ARG A 415 -10.77 48.57 15.84
N SER A 416 -11.39 47.40 15.76
CA SER A 416 -12.24 46.86 16.83
C SER A 416 -11.47 46.62 18.13
N VAL A 417 -10.22 46.16 18.06
CA VAL A 417 -9.35 45.99 19.23
C VAL A 417 -8.95 47.34 19.83
N MET A 418 -8.65 48.35 19.01
CA MET A 418 -8.33 49.69 19.49
C MET A 418 -9.54 50.36 20.16
N ALA A 419 -10.73 50.21 19.58
CA ALA A 419 -11.97 50.73 20.15
C ALA A 419 -12.27 50.12 21.53
N ARG A 420 -12.07 48.80 21.70
CA ARG A 420 -12.24 48.10 22.99
C ARG A 420 -11.17 48.46 24.04
N ARG A 421 -10.04 49.05 23.63
CA ARG A 421 -8.96 49.46 24.54
C ARG A 421 -9.08 50.91 25.03
N LYS A 422 -9.91 51.74 24.41
CA LYS A 422 -10.14 53.10 24.93
C LYS A 422 -10.80 52.96 26.30
N PRO A 423 -10.19 53.48 27.39
CA PRO A 423 -10.88 53.54 28.66
C PRO A 423 -12.14 54.38 28.47
N GLU A 424 -13.26 53.92 29.03
CA GLU A 424 -14.45 54.72 29.18
C GLU A 424 -14.04 56.01 29.90
N GLN A 425 -14.21 57.15 29.24
CA GLN A 425 -13.97 58.44 29.86
C GLN A 425 -14.83 58.47 31.13
N PRO A 426 -14.26 58.73 32.33
CA PRO A 426 -15.09 58.94 33.49
C PRO A 426 -16.04 60.09 33.16
N ASP A 427 -17.33 59.86 33.36
CA ASP A 427 -18.38 60.84 33.22
C ASP A 427 -18.11 62.02 34.19
N LEU A 428 -17.30 62.97 33.73
CA LEU A 428 -17.11 64.28 34.35
C LEU A 428 -18.21 65.18 33.79
N GLY A 429 -19.47 64.91 34.15
CA GLY A 429 -20.59 65.41 33.37
C GLY A 429 -21.93 65.69 34.05
N SER A 430 -22.14 65.49 35.36
CA SER A 430 -23.21 66.19 36.10
C SER A 430 -23.15 65.99 37.63
N GLN A 431 -22.24 66.68 38.31
CA GLN A 431 -22.52 67.12 39.68
C GLN A 431 -22.57 68.64 39.65
N SER A 432 -23.80 69.15 39.47
CA SER A 432 -24.14 70.54 39.70
C SER A 432 -23.82 70.87 41.15
N TRP A 433 -22.83 71.72 41.35
CA TRP A 433 -22.63 72.45 42.59
C TRP A 433 -23.87 73.32 42.83
N HIS A 434 -24.81 72.82 43.62
CA HIS A 434 -25.73 73.68 44.35
C HIS A 434 -25.07 74.07 45.66
N ASP A 435 -24.32 75.17 45.56
CA ASP A 435 -24.08 76.08 46.64
C ASP A 435 -25.44 76.71 47.02
N ASP A 436 -26.00 76.32 48.16
CA ASP A 436 -26.95 77.17 48.89
C ASP A 436 -27.25 76.64 50.30
N ARG A 437 -27.03 77.54 51.26
CA ARG A 437 -27.52 77.62 52.65
C ARG A 437 -26.70 76.98 53.77
N LEU A 438 -25.68 77.75 54.16
CA LEU A 438 -25.68 78.33 55.51
C LEU A 438 -26.90 79.25 55.68
N GLN A 439 -27.82 78.94 56.60
CA GLN A 439 -28.47 79.85 57.56
C GLN A 439 -29.65 79.17 58.26
N MET A 440 -29.51 79.09 59.60
CA MET A 440 -30.47 78.75 60.67
C MET A 440 -30.82 77.27 60.89
#